data_AF-A0A8D0L194-F1
#
_entry.id   AF-A0A8D0L194-F1
#
_cell.length_a   1.000
_cell.length_b   1.000
_cell.length_c   1.000
_cell.angle_alpha   90.00
_cell.angle_beta   90.00
_cell.angle_gamma   90.00
#
_symmetry.space_group_name_H-M   'P 1'
#
loop_
_entity.id
_entity.type
_entity.pdbx_description
1 polymer ?
#
loop_
_entity_poly.entity_id
_entity_poly.type
_entity_poly.pdbx_seq_one_letter_code
_entity_poly.pdbx_strand_id
1 'polypeptide(L)'
;QTSRLPSTPSSPASSDIKVAVAGDQSYLSIVLRFFVEQLASKTPDWLNYLRFLVVPLGSHPLAKYLGSVDNKYSSLFLDAVWRELFSRTEPPSSDAVDVPGRVTQYVAGASFSH
;
A
#
# COMPACT_ATOMS: atom_id res chain seq x y z
N GLN A 1 -3.35 32.18 38.38
CA GLN A 1 -2.81 30.82 38.17
C GLN A 1 -3.57 30.20 37.01
N THR A 2 -3.19 30.45 35.76
CA THR A 2 -2.21 29.65 34.98
C THR A 2 -2.57 28.16 34.92
N SER A 3 -3.17 27.71 33.82
CA SER A 3 -2.50 26.71 32.98
C SER A 3 -3.09 26.67 31.57
N ARG A 4 -2.20 26.41 30.62
CA ARG A 4 -2.28 26.59 29.17
C ARG A 4 -3.16 25.55 28.47
N LEU A 5 -3.70 25.97 27.32
CA LEU A 5 -4.05 25.12 26.18
C LEU A 5 -2.88 24.19 25.78
N PRO A 6 -3.18 23.01 25.24
CA PRO A 6 -2.48 22.50 24.07
C PRO A 6 -3.39 22.65 22.86
N SER A 7 -3.09 23.62 22.01
CA SER A 7 -3.52 23.62 20.61
C SER A 7 -2.73 22.52 19.89
N THR A 8 -3.29 21.33 19.74
CA THR A 8 -2.78 20.33 18.80
C THR A 8 -3.55 20.47 17.49
N PRO A 9 -2.88 20.74 16.35
CA PRO A 9 -3.54 20.75 15.06
C PRO A 9 -3.85 19.30 14.69
N SER A 10 -5.07 18.83 14.91
CA SER A 10 -5.56 17.71 14.12
C SER A 10 -5.87 18.26 12.73
N SER A 11 -4.82 18.47 11.93
CA SER A 11 -4.98 18.55 10.49
C SER A 11 -5.89 17.39 10.12
N PRO A 12 -7.01 17.58 9.43
CA PRO A 12 -7.62 16.44 8.76
C PRO A 12 -6.49 15.86 7.92
N ALA A 13 -6.06 14.64 8.24
CA ALA A 13 -5.13 13.92 7.39
C ALA A 13 -5.74 14.04 5.99
N SER A 14 -5.01 14.68 5.07
CA SER A 14 -5.43 14.87 3.69
C SER A 14 -6.09 13.58 3.24
N SER A 15 -7.36 13.67 2.87
CA SER A 15 -8.23 12.52 2.60
C SER A 15 -7.84 11.90 1.27
N ASP A 16 -6.61 11.40 1.18
CA ASP A 16 -6.12 10.61 0.08
C ASP A 16 -6.74 9.23 0.21
N ILE A 17 -7.50 8.82 -0.80
CA ILE A 17 -8.06 7.49 -0.89
C ILE A 17 -6.90 6.54 -1.20
N LYS A 18 -6.53 5.72 -0.22
CA LYS A 18 -5.48 4.71 -0.37
C LYS A 18 -6.09 3.41 -0.88
N VAL A 19 -5.73 3.00 -2.08
CA VAL A 19 -6.20 1.75 -2.69
C VAL A 19 -5.08 0.72 -2.61
N ALA A 20 -5.19 -0.21 -1.66
CA ALA A 20 -4.27 -1.33 -1.58
C ALA A 20 -4.66 -2.43 -2.57
N VAL A 21 -3.80 -2.70 -3.54
CA VAL A 21 -3.95 -3.75 -4.54
C VAL A 21 -3.02 -4.89 -4.16
N ALA A 22 -3.60 -6.01 -3.73
CA ALA A 22 -2.88 -7.23 -3.41
C ALA A 22 -3.04 -8.24 -4.54
N GLY A 23 -1.97 -8.52 -5.29
CA GLY A 23 -2.05 -9.42 -6.44
C GLY A 23 -0.74 -9.57 -7.20
N ASP A 24 -0.84 -10.17 -8.38
CA ASP A 24 0.23 -10.23 -9.36
C ASP A 24 0.22 -9.01 -10.30
N GLN A 25 1.19 -8.96 -11.22
CA GLN A 25 1.30 -7.88 -12.20
C GLN A 25 0.07 -7.77 -13.10
N SER A 26 -0.55 -8.91 -13.47
CA SER A 26 -1.72 -8.96 -14.35
C SER A 26 -2.94 -8.37 -13.67
N TYR A 27 -3.15 -8.69 -12.39
CA TYR A 27 -4.24 -8.18 -11.57
C TYR A 27 -4.13 -6.66 -11.41
N LEU A 28 -2.95 -6.15 -11.09
CA LEU A 28 -2.72 -4.70 -11.04
C LEU A 28 -3.03 -4.04 -12.39
N SER A 29 -2.62 -4.64 -13.50
CA SER A 29 -2.92 -4.11 -14.84
C SER A 29 -4.42 -4.07 -15.12
N ILE A 30 -5.19 -5.08 -14.69
CA ILE A 30 -6.66 -5.11 -14.84
C ILE A 30 -7.31 -4.03 -13.97
N VAL A 31 -6.89 -3.91 -12.70
CA VAL A 31 -7.41 -2.91 -11.77
C VAL A 31 -7.15 -1.50 -12.30
N LEU A 32 -5.92 -1.21 -12.71
CA LEU A 32 -5.55 0.08 -13.29
C LEU A 32 -6.31 0.34 -14.60
N ARG A 33 -6.49 -0.66 -15.45
CA ARG A 33 -7.26 -0.50 -16.68
C ARG A 33 -8.72 -0.16 -16.41
N PHE A 34 -9.39 -0.93 -15.54
CA PHE A 34 -10.77 -0.67 -15.15
C PHE A 34 -10.92 0.70 -14.50
N PHE A 35 -9.94 1.08 -13.69
CA PHE A 35 -9.87 2.40 -13.08
C PHE A 35 -9.64 3.51 -14.10
N VAL A 36 -8.83 3.32 -15.14
CA VAL A 36 -8.72 4.32 -16.20
C VAL A 36 -10.02 4.39 -16.99
N GLU A 37 -10.60 3.26 -17.39
CA GLU A 37 -11.82 3.21 -18.21
C GLU A 37 -13.04 3.83 -17.48
N GLN A 38 -13.29 3.45 -16.23
CA GLN A 38 -14.47 3.90 -15.47
C GLN A 38 -14.37 5.35 -15.00
N LEU A 39 -13.15 5.85 -14.84
CA LEU A 39 -12.87 6.94 -13.92
C LEU A 39 -12.17 8.08 -14.67
N ALA A 40 -11.56 7.83 -15.85
CA ALA A 40 -11.29 8.88 -16.85
C ALA A 40 -12.57 9.58 -17.34
N SER A 41 -13.74 8.96 -17.15
CA SER A 41 -15.04 9.59 -17.39
C SER A 41 -15.41 10.64 -16.32
N LYS A 42 -14.73 10.66 -15.17
CA LYS A 42 -14.90 11.64 -14.08
C LYS A 42 -13.71 12.61 -14.05
N THR A 43 -13.95 13.85 -13.61
CA THR A 43 -12.98 14.96 -13.62
C THR A 43 -11.63 14.61 -12.96
N PRO A 44 -10.49 14.85 -13.62
CA PRO A 44 -9.16 14.29 -13.24
C PRO A 44 -8.67 14.64 -11.83
N ASP A 45 -9.29 15.57 -11.10
CA ASP A 45 -8.91 15.95 -9.75
C ASP A 45 -8.95 14.77 -8.77
N TRP A 46 -9.86 13.81 -8.96
CA TRP A 46 -10.00 12.63 -8.09
C TRP A 46 -8.76 11.69 -8.14
N LEU A 47 -8.00 11.69 -9.24
CA LEU A 47 -6.77 10.90 -9.40
C LEU A 47 -5.66 11.38 -8.47
N ASN A 48 -5.56 12.69 -8.25
CA ASN A 48 -4.56 13.26 -7.36
C ASN A 48 -4.80 12.89 -5.90
N TYR A 49 -6.04 12.57 -5.54
CA TYR A 49 -6.38 12.07 -4.19
C TYR A 49 -6.23 10.55 -4.08
N LEU A 50 -5.96 9.81 -5.16
CA LEU A 50 -5.86 8.35 -5.12
C LEU A 50 -4.44 7.88 -5.12
N ARG A 51 -4.14 7.04 -4.13
CA ARG A 51 -2.82 6.47 -3.95
C ARG A 51 -2.90 4.96 -4.01
N PHE A 52 -2.37 4.39 -5.08
CA PHE A 52 -2.25 2.94 -5.21
C PHE A 52 -1.10 2.43 -4.35
N LEU A 53 -1.40 1.42 -3.54
CA LEU A 53 -0.46 0.72 -2.68
C LEU A 53 -0.39 -0.72 -3.16
N VAL A 54 0.78 -1.15 -3.65
CA VAL A 54 0.93 -2.47 -4.25
C VAL A 54 1.43 -3.45 -3.20
N VAL A 55 0.60 -4.41 -2.81
CA VAL A 55 0.98 -5.52 -1.92
C VAL A 55 1.32 -6.73 -2.81
N PRO A 56 2.60 -7.14 -2.90
CA PRO A 56 2.98 -8.15 -3.86
C PRO A 56 2.61 -9.55 -3.37
N LEU A 57 1.77 -10.24 -4.11
CA LEU A 57 1.44 -11.64 -3.88
C LEU A 57 2.20 -12.49 -4.90
N GLY A 58 3.43 -12.87 -4.56
CA GLY A 58 4.31 -13.65 -5.44
C GLY A 58 5.26 -12.80 -6.31
N SER A 59 5.59 -13.30 -7.51
CA SER A 59 6.58 -12.66 -8.39
C SER A 59 6.00 -11.42 -9.07
N HIS A 60 6.38 -10.24 -8.57
CA HIS A 60 5.87 -8.97 -9.07
C HIS A 60 7.05 -8.07 -9.53
N PRO A 61 7.23 -7.82 -10.84
CA PRO A 61 8.31 -6.98 -11.35
C PRO A 61 8.32 -5.57 -10.74
N LEU A 62 7.14 -4.94 -10.63
CA LEU A 62 7.01 -3.65 -9.96
C LEU A 62 7.39 -3.69 -8.48
N ALA A 63 7.17 -4.78 -7.75
CA ALA A 63 7.57 -4.87 -6.35
C ALA A 63 9.08 -4.84 -6.19
N LYS A 64 9.84 -5.43 -7.12
CA LYS A 64 11.31 -5.32 -7.14
C LYS A 64 11.74 -3.86 -7.34
N TYR A 65 11.08 -3.14 -8.25
CA TYR A 65 11.35 -1.73 -8.46
C TYR A 65 10.97 -0.89 -7.22
N LEU A 66 9.78 -1.10 -6.65
CA LEU A 66 9.32 -0.43 -5.44
C LEU A 66 10.27 -0.66 -4.26
N GLY A 67 10.79 -1.88 -4.08
CA GLY A 67 11.80 -2.14 -3.06
C GLY A 67 13.17 -1.51 -3.33
N SER A 68 13.48 -1.16 -4.58
CA SER A 68 14.72 -0.43 -4.91
C SER A 68 14.62 1.07 -4.59
N VAL A 69 13.42 1.64 -4.64
CA VAL A 69 13.17 3.06 -4.34
C VAL A 69 12.73 3.29 -2.89
N ASP A 70 12.17 2.27 -2.24
CA ASP A 70 11.68 2.32 -0.87
C ASP A 70 12.23 1.11 -0.07
N ASN A 71 13.19 1.41 0.82
CA ASN A 71 13.78 0.42 1.71
C ASN A 71 12.76 -0.18 2.69
N LYS A 72 11.76 0.61 3.12
CA LYS A 72 10.69 0.13 4.00
C LYS A 72 9.81 -0.85 3.26
N TYR A 73 9.43 -0.55 2.02
CA TYR A 73 8.72 -1.50 1.16
C TYR A 73 9.49 -2.81 1.00
N SER A 74 10.79 -2.72 0.71
CA SER A 74 11.67 -3.88 0.58
C SER A 74 11.65 -4.76 1.84
N SER A 75 11.81 -4.15 3.02
CA SER A 75 11.81 -4.88 4.30
C SER A 75 10.47 -5.56 4.63
N LEU A 76 9.35 -4.98 4.18
CA LEU A 76 8.01 -5.50 4.47
C LEU A 76 7.60 -6.64 3.55
N PHE A 77 8.01 -6.59 2.27
CA PHE A 77 7.42 -7.46 1.24
C PHE A 77 8.42 -8.22 0.35
N LEU A 78 9.70 -7.84 0.35
CA LEU A 78 10.72 -8.54 -0.46
C LEU A 78 11.57 -9.52 0.34
N ASP A 79 11.27 -9.71 1.62
CA ASP A 79 11.93 -10.74 2.42
C ASP A 79 11.56 -12.16 1.94
N ALA A 80 12.42 -13.12 2.28
CA ALA A 80 12.21 -14.52 1.90
C ALA A 80 10.91 -15.07 2.49
N VAL A 81 10.56 -14.65 3.72
CA VAL A 81 9.40 -15.14 4.45
C VAL A 81 8.09 -14.76 3.75
N TRP A 82 7.94 -13.49 3.32
CA TRP A 82 6.77 -13.03 2.57
C TRP A 82 6.64 -13.74 1.22
N ARG A 83 7.76 -13.87 0.49
CA ARG A 83 7.77 -14.59 -0.78
C ARG A 83 7.37 -16.05 -0.62
N GLU A 84 7.89 -16.73 0.41
CA GLU A 84 7.55 -18.12 0.66
C GLU A 84 6.08 -18.29 1.02
N LEU A 85 5.53 -17.38 1.83
CA LEU A 85 4.12 -17.34 2.23
C LEU A 85 3.17 -17.35 1.02
N PHE A 86 3.46 -16.51 0.01
CA PHE A 86 2.63 -16.37 -1.18
C PHE A 86 3.08 -17.22 -2.38
N SER A 87 4.16 -17.99 -2.23
CA SER A 87 4.60 -18.96 -3.26
C SER A 87 3.93 -20.32 -3.11
N ARG A 88 3.38 -20.62 -1.92
CA ARG A 88 2.73 -21.89 -1.62
C ARG A 88 1.24 -21.80 -1.95
N THR A 89 0.71 -22.85 -2.54
CA THR A 89 -0.73 -22.99 -2.82
C THR A 89 -1.53 -23.38 -1.58
N GLU A 90 -0.87 -23.91 -0.55
CA GLU A 90 -1.49 -24.20 0.75
C GLU A 90 -1.69 -22.91 1.57
N PRO A 91 -2.81 -22.80 2.32
CA PRO A 91 -3.02 -21.68 3.21
C PRO A 91 -1.89 -21.64 4.25
N PRO A 92 -1.17 -20.52 4.37
CA PRO A 92 -0.10 -20.42 5.32
C PRO A 92 -0.62 -20.51 6.76
N SER A 93 0.12 -21.16 7.66
CA SER A 93 -0.16 -21.06 9.09
C SER A 93 0.07 -19.62 9.54
N SER A 94 -0.98 -18.96 10.04
CA SER A 94 -0.97 -17.53 10.42
C SER A 94 0.15 -17.13 11.41
N ASP A 95 0.76 -18.10 12.09
CA ASP A 95 1.83 -17.86 13.06
C ASP A 95 3.19 -17.50 12.44
N ALA A 96 3.38 -17.73 11.13
CA ALA A 96 4.67 -17.50 10.48
C ALA A 96 4.91 -16.03 10.09
N VAL A 97 3.85 -15.28 9.74
CA VAL A 97 3.95 -13.89 9.25
C VAL A 97 2.72 -13.09 9.68
N ASP A 98 2.96 -11.96 10.35
CA ASP A 98 1.93 -10.95 10.62
C ASP A 98 1.62 -10.14 9.35
N VAL A 99 0.81 -10.72 8.47
CA VAL A 99 0.34 -10.09 7.24
C VAL A 99 -0.43 -8.79 7.54
N PRO A 100 -1.41 -8.77 8.48
CA PRO A 100 -2.11 -7.54 8.85
C PRO A 100 -1.15 -6.45 9.33
N GLY A 101 -0.21 -6.76 10.23
CA GLY A 101 0.74 -5.79 10.75
C GLY A 101 1.63 -5.18 9.68
N ARG A 102 2.14 -5.99 8.73
CA ARG A 102 2.94 -5.48 7.60
C ARG A 102 2.14 -4.57 6.68
N VAL A 103 0.91 -4.94 6.34
CA VAL A 103 0.03 -4.10 5.51
C VAL A 103 -0.33 -2.81 6.24
N THR A 104 -0.67 -2.87 7.53
CA THR A 104 -0.93 -1.67 8.35
C THR A 104 0.29 -0.75 8.41
N GLN A 105 1.50 -1.30 8.61
CA GLN A 105 2.74 -0.52 8.60
C GLN A 105 3.05 0.11 7.24
N TYR A 106 2.71 -0.59 6.15
CA TYR A 106 2.85 -0.06 4.80
C TYR A 106 1.86 1.08 4.53
N VAL A 107 0.58 0.89 4.84
CA VAL A 107 -0.47 1.91 4.66
C VAL A 107 -0.23 3.14 5.54
N ALA A 108 0.22 2.93 6.78
CA ALA A 108 0.61 4.02 7.68
C ALA A 108 1.84 4.76 7.16
N GLY A 109 2.83 4.01 6.65
CA GLY A 109 4.06 4.54 6.05
C GLY A 109 3.89 5.26 4.72
N ALA A 110 2.82 4.95 3.98
CA ALA A 110 2.47 5.61 2.73
C ALA A 110 1.94 7.05 2.91
N SER A 111 2.01 7.58 4.13
CA SER A 111 1.71 8.97 4.44
C SER A 111 3.01 9.74 4.37
N PHE A 112 3.06 10.77 3.51
CA PHE A 112 4.19 11.65 3.22
C PHE A 112 5.18 11.18 2.14
N SER A 113 4.99 11.74 0.96
CA SER A 113 6.11 12.38 0.26
C SER A 113 5.56 13.71 -0.25
N HIS A 114 6.12 14.79 0.28
CA HIS A 114 5.95 16.17 -0.17
C HIS A 114 7.00 16.46 -1.24
#